data_AF-A0A545UYB6-F1
#
_entry.id   AF-A0A545UYB6-F1
#
_cell.length_a   1.000
_cell.length_b   1.000
_cell.length_c   1.000
_cell.angle_alpha   90.00
_cell.angle_beta   90.00
_cell.angle_gamma   90.00
#
_symmetry.space_group_name_H-M   'P 1'
#
loop_
_entity.id
_entity.type
_entity.pdbx_description
1 polymer ?
#
loop_
_entity_poly.entity_id
_entity_poly.type
_entity_poly.pdbx_seq_one_letter_code
_entity_poly.pdbx_strand_id
1 'polypeptide(L)'
;MASPRTLSRSLRLSIENAVASSRTRGVVVPLGFCYRHSAQAGGTRAATPRFASTVKRKVASPPGSSSSSSSSSSSSSSSMAALDKVLTPDFLKSVRDFWYEHLPGDDDLVVPGQTAHKRWYAGGAEFDKACVVQFEPALEAIRASGLDGTGLLGVARPAEPCDWLSLVLLLDQMPRNCYRGPASRVVFDVFDPLALAVARAAVAAGVPHEAPEIRWQLAFRAWFYLPFEHAEDAAMQDECRRQYEGLARDVETLLQEEEEEEEQQGDDADGYRRRAWQVVRGNPEAARALARTQLEFAKRHEDIIKRFGRYPHRNGPLGRESTAEERAFLDGGGDTFQSN
;
A
#
# COMPACT_ATOMS: atom_id res chain seq x y z
N MET A 1 15.51 41.36 11.17
CA MET A 1 14.41 42.10 10.50
C MET A 1 14.82 42.39 9.07
N ALA A 2 14.26 41.67 8.10
CA ALA A 2 14.46 41.92 6.67
C ALA A 2 13.09 41.86 5.98
N SER A 3 12.78 42.90 5.21
CA SER A 3 11.48 43.19 4.59
C SER A 3 11.23 42.30 3.35
N PRO A 4 9.99 41.87 3.05
CA PRO A 4 9.69 41.09 1.85
C PRO A 4 9.57 41.99 0.61
N ARG A 5 10.24 41.57 -0.46
CA ARG A 5 10.25 42.24 -1.77
C ARG A 5 8.86 42.23 -2.41
N THR A 6 8.39 43.42 -2.77
CA THR A 6 7.14 43.68 -3.50
C THR A 6 7.21 43.13 -4.92
N LEU A 7 6.28 42.25 -5.30
CA LEU A 7 6.07 41.82 -6.69
C LEU A 7 5.46 42.96 -7.53
N SER A 8 5.96 43.12 -8.76
CA SER A 8 5.54 44.17 -9.71
C SER A 8 4.06 44.08 -10.08
N ARG A 9 3.44 45.26 -10.27
CA ARG A 9 2.02 45.49 -10.61
C ARG A 9 1.54 44.72 -11.85
N SER A 10 2.46 44.34 -12.74
CA SER A 10 2.17 43.51 -13.93
C SER A 10 1.84 42.05 -13.59
N LEU A 11 2.40 41.51 -12.49
CA LEU A 11 2.17 40.12 -12.08
C LEU A 11 0.84 39.92 -11.34
N ARG A 12 0.32 40.98 -10.68
CA ARG A 12 -1.00 40.94 -10.02
C ARG A 12 -2.16 40.90 -11.02
N LEU A 13 -2.06 41.61 -12.15
CA LEU A 13 -3.10 41.64 -13.18
C LEU A 13 -3.25 40.32 -13.93
N SER A 14 -2.18 39.51 -14.06
CA SER A 14 -2.26 38.18 -14.67
C SER A 14 -2.90 37.13 -13.76
N ILE A 15 -2.81 37.29 -12.43
CA ILE A 15 -3.41 36.38 -11.45
C ILE A 15 -4.92 36.67 -11.31
N GLU A 16 -5.32 37.95 -11.29
CA GLU A 16 -6.74 38.32 -11.17
C GLU A 16 -7.56 37.93 -12.41
N ASN A 17 -6.97 37.98 -13.61
CA ASN A 17 -7.65 37.51 -14.83
C ASN A 17 -7.77 35.97 -14.91
N ALA A 18 -6.87 35.22 -14.24
CA ALA A 18 -6.96 33.76 -14.17
C ALA A 18 -8.04 33.28 -13.17
N VAL A 19 -8.34 34.08 -12.15
CA VAL A 19 -9.36 33.77 -11.12
C VAL A 19 -10.78 34.17 -11.56
N ALA A 20 -10.92 35.16 -12.45
CA ALA A 20 -12.24 35.62 -12.92
C ALA A 20 -12.88 34.73 -14.00
N SER A 21 -12.11 33.87 -14.70
CA SER A 21 -12.63 33.02 -15.78
C SER A 21 -13.15 31.64 -15.30
N SER A 22 -12.93 31.26 -14.03
CA SER A 22 -13.34 29.95 -13.50
C SER A 22 -14.72 29.95 -12.83
N ARG A 23 -15.38 31.11 -12.70
CA ARG A 23 -16.78 31.20 -12.24
C ARG A 23 -17.72 31.26 -13.44
N THR A 24 -18.01 30.11 -14.05
CA THR A 24 -19.31 29.77 -14.65
C THR A 24 -19.20 28.44 -15.39
N ARG A 25 -19.62 27.36 -14.72
CA ARG A 25 -20.35 26.18 -15.21
C ARG A 25 -20.05 25.03 -14.27
N GLY A 26 -21.03 24.71 -13.42
CA GLY A 26 -21.03 23.47 -12.66
C GLY A 26 -21.01 22.30 -13.64
N VAL A 27 -19.89 21.58 -13.66
CA VAL A 27 -19.75 20.29 -14.30
C VAL A 27 -19.24 19.36 -13.21
N VAL A 28 -20.12 18.47 -12.75
CA VAL A 28 -19.74 17.29 -11.99
C VAL A 28 -18.92 16.43 -12.93
N VAL A 29 -17.61 16.29 -12.65
CA VAL A 29 -16.71 15.42 -13.41
C VAL A 29 -16.63 14.09 -12.66
N PRO A 30 -17.13 12.97 -13.21
CA PRO A 30 -17.00 11.67 -12.57
C PRO A 30 -15.54 11.19 -12.65
N LEU A 31 -15.07 10.54 -11.58
CA LEU A 31 -13.81 9.79 -11.53
C LEU A 31 -13.73 8.81 -12.71
N GLY A 32 -12.98 9.19 -13.73
CA GLY A 32 -12.88 8.45 -14.99
C GLY A 32 -11.91 9.11 -15.95
N PHE A 33 -10.65 9.23 -15.57
CA PHE A 33 -9.56 9.60 -16.50
C PHE A 33 -8.33 8.71 -16.28
N CYS A 34 -8.55 7.43 -16.47
CA CYS A 34 -7.74 6.48 -17.24
C CYS A 34 -8.62 5.22 -17.37
N TYR A 35 -8.48 4.49 -18.49
CA TYR A 35 -9.17 3.24 -18.83
C TYR A 35 -10.48 3.36 -19.65
N ARG A 36 -10.35 3.02 -20.94
CA ARG A 36 -11.45 2.85 -21.90
C ARG A 36 -12.27 1.61 -21.53
N HIS A 37 -13.59 1.77 -21.46
CA HIS A 37 -14.53 0.66 -21.51
C HIS A 37 -14.64 0.14 -22.96
N SER A 38 -14.67 -1.18 -23.11
CA SER A 38 -15.27 -1.84 -24.27
C SER A 38 -16.01 -3.06 -23.75
N ALA A 39 -17.35 -2.96 -23.71
CA ALA A 39 -18.24 -4.06 -23.40
C ALA A 39 -18.83 -4.61 -24.71
N GLN A 40 -18.70 -5.91 -24.94
CA GLN A 40 -19.62 -6.63 -25.81
C GLN A 40 -19.83 -8.07 -25.32
N ALA A 41 -21.08 -8.51 -25.47
CA ALA A 41 -21.77 -9.64 -24.86
C ALA A 41 -21.33 -11.03 -25.33
N GLY A 42 -21.74 -12.08 -24.59
CA GLY A 42 -21.96 -13.42 -25.16
C GLY A 42 -21.80 -14.57 -24.17
N GLY A 43 -22.92 -15.10 -23.67
CA GLY A 43 -22.91 -16.24 -22.75
C GLY A 43 -22.57 -17.59 -23.40
N THR A 44 -22.28 -18.60 -22.59
CA THR A 44 -22.95 -19.90 -22.58
C THR A 44 -22.39 -20.80 -21.47
N ARG A 45 -23.26 -21.72 -21.04
CA ARG A 45 -23.20 -22.56 -19.84
C ARG A 45 -22.74 -23.96 -20.25
N ALA A 46 -21.75 -24.54 -19.58
CA ALA A 46 -21.46 -26.00 -19.58
C ALA A 46 -20.53 -26.31 -18.40
N ALA A 47 -21.01 -26.96 -17.34
CA ALA A 47 -21.07 -28.41 -17.15
C ALA A 47 -19.70 -29.03 -16.81
N THR A 48 -19.57 -29.37 -15.52
CA THR A 48 -18.47 -30.09 -14.88
C THR A 48 -18.32 -31.53 -15.38
N PRO A 49 -17.12 -32.11 -15.23
CA PRO A 49 -17.06 -33.48 -14.74
C PRO A 49 -16.12 -33.65 -13.55
N ARG A 50 -16.66 -34.32 -12.53
CA ARG A 50 -15.93 -35.00 -11.46
C ARG A 50 -15.10 -36.14 -12.06
N PHE A 51 -13.83 -36.24 -11.69
CA PHE A 51 -13.16 -37.53 -11.58
C PHE A 51 -12.30 -37.57 -10.32
N ALA A 52 -12.65 -38.52 -9.46
CA ALA A 52 -11.87 -38.94 -8.32
C ALA A 52 -10.85 -39.99 -8.78
N SER A 53 -9.61 -39.90 -8.32
CA SER A 53 -8.77 -41.09 -8.16
C SER A 53 -7.68 -40.86 -7.12
N THR A 54 -7.83 -41.57 -6.02
CA THR A 54 -6.88 -41.80 -4.94
C THR A 54 -5.61 -42.47 -5.46
N VAL A 55 -4.44 -41.91 -5.19
CA VAL A 55 -3.16 -42.65 -5.26
C VAL A 55 -2.39 -42.45 -3.96
N LYS A 56 -2.30 -43.54 -3.19
CA LYS A 56 -1.46 -43.68 -1.99
C LYS A 56 0.01 -43.57 -2.40
N ARG A 57 0.76 -42.62 -1.82
CA ARG A 57 2.24 -42.64 -1.87
C ARG A 57 2.80 -43.14 -0.55
N LYS A 58 3.69 -44.12 -0.71
CA LYS A 58 4.42 -44.87 0.29
C LYS A 58 5.53 -43.98 0.87
N VAL A 59 5.56 -43.84 2.19
CA VAL A 59 6.62 -43.15 2.93
C VAL A 59 7.87 -44.03 2.93
N ALA A 60 9.01 -43.46 2.55
CA ALA A 60 10.32 -44.06 2.73
C ALA A 60 11.21 -43.05 3.47
N SER A 61 11.76 -43.47 4.59
CA SER A 61 12.72 -42.73 5.43
C SER A 61 14.12 -42.69 4.78
N PRO A 62 14.91 -41.61 4.97
CA PRO A 62 16.30 -41.55 4.51
C PRO A 62 17.28 -42.05 5.59
N PRO A 63 18.48 -42.55 5.23
CA PRO A 63 19.54 -42.81 6.19
C PRO A 63 20.57 -41.67 6.25
N GLY A 64 21.19 -41.53 7.42
CA GLY A 64 22.62 -41.21 7.53
C GLY A 64 23.02 -39.74 7.58
N SER A 65 23.09 -39.23 8.79
CA SER A 65 23.78 -38.01 9.20
C SER A 65 25.29 -38.04 8.90
N SER A 66 25.81 -37.03 8.21
CA SER A 66 27.21 -36.62 8.29
C SER A 66 27.26 -35.16 8.73
N SER A 67 27.89 -34.95 9.88
CA SER A 67 28.13 -33.67 10.51
C SER A 67 29.22 -32.89 9.78
N SER A 68 28.87 -31.77 9.17
CA SER A 68 29.81 -30.70 8.84
C SER A 68 29.50 -29.48 9.71
N SER A 69 30.47 -29.16 10.55
CA SER A 69 30.50 -28.03 11.46
C SER A 69 30.32 -26.71 10.72
N SER A 70 29.28 -25.98 11.11
CA SER A 70 28.83 -24.69 10.61
C SER A 70 29.75 -23.54 11.00
N SER A 71 30.30 -22.85 9.99
CA SER A 71 30.93 -21.52 10.08
C SER A 71 29.95 -20.38 9.75
N SER A 72 28.64 -20.60 9.87
CA SER A 72 27.57 -19.68 9.46
C SER A 72 27.08 -18.69 10.53
N SER A 73 27.61 -18.74 11.76
CA SER A 73 27.12 -17.90 12.87
C SER A 73 27.74 -16.50 12.94
N SER A 74 28.91 -16.28 12.34
CA SER A 74 29.59 -14.98 12.42
C SER A 74 29.05 -13.94 11.43
N SER A 75 28.65 -14.36 10.22
CA SER A 75 28.16 -13.44 9.18
C SER A 75 26.74 -12.91 9.47
N SER A 76 25.87 -13.74 10.06
CA SER A 76 24.49 -13.35 10.40
C SER A 76 24.43 -12.33 11.54
N SER A 77 25.27 -12.47 12.57
CA SER A 77 25.32 -11.50 13.68
C SER A 77 25.85 -10.12 13.25
N SER A 78 26.83 -10.10 12.33
CA SER A 78 27.37 -8.85 11.78
C SER A 78 26.37 -8.14 10.86
N SER A 79 25.54 -8.89 10.13
CA SER A 79 24.51 -8.32 9.26
C SER A 79 23.35 -7.73 10.06
N MET A 80 22.89 -8.43 11.12
CA MET A 80 21.86 -7.89 12.02
C MET A 80 22.32 -6.62 12.75
N ALA A 81 23.57 -6.57 13.23
CA ALA A 81 24.12 -5.38 13.87
C ALA A 81 24.30 -4.19 12.91
N ALA A 82 24.44 -4.43 11.61
CA ALA A 82 24.47 -3.38 10.61
C ALA A 82 23.06 -2.84 10.33
N LEU A 83 22.05 -3.72 10.24
CA LEU A 83 20.66 -3.32 10.04
C LEU A 83 20.06 -2.56 11.22
N ASP A 84 20.44 -2.89 12.46
CA ASP A 84 20.00 -2.17 13.67
C ASP A 84 20.42 -0.68 13.62
N LYS A 85 21.52 -0.36 12.93
CA LYS A 85 21.99 1.02 12.71
C LYS A 85 21.30 1.72 11.55
N VAL A 86 20.64 0.97 10.67
CA VAL A 86 19.91 1.50 9.51
C VAL A 86 18.44 1.74 9.88
N LEU A 87 17.80 0.77 10.53
CA LEU A 87 16.37 0.80 10.89
C LEU A 87 16.14 1.48 12.23
N THR A 88 16.70 2.67 12.42
CA THR A 88 16.50 3.46 13.63
C THR A 88 15.12 4.11 13.65
N PRO A 89 14.58 4.50 14.83
CA PRO A 89 13.33 5.25 14.91
C PRO A 89 13.33 6.53 14.06
N ASP A 90 14.45 7.26 14.02
CA ASP A 90 14.58 8.46 13.20
C ASP A 90 14.50 8.16 11.69
N PHE A 91 15.10 7.05 11.26
CA PHE A 91 14.99 6.61 9.86
C PHE A 91 13.56 6.18 9.52
N LEU A 92 12.90 5.41 10.39
CA LEU A 92 11.50 5.04 10.19
C LEU A 92 10.59 6.27 10.13
N LYS A 93 10.85 7.28 10.99
CA LYS A 93 10.15 8.55 10.91
C LYS A 93 10.41 9.27 9.58
N SER A 94 11.64 9.29 9.07
CA SER A 94 11.96 9.97 7.81
C SER A 94 11.26 9.34 6.60
N VAL A 95 11.03 8.01 6.61
CA VAL A 95 10.21 7.32 5.60
C VAL A 95 8.79 7.89 5.55
N ARG A 96 8.15 8.08 6.72
CA ARG A 96 6.80 8.65 6.81
C ARG A 96 6.79 10.12 6.43
N ASP A 97 7.71 10.90 6.98
CA ASP A 97 7.82 12.33 6.69
C ASP A 97 7.92 12.57 5.18
N PHE A 98 8.78 11.82 4.49
CA PHE A 98 8.92 11.90 3.03
C PHE A 98 7.64 11.48 2.28
N TRP A 99 6.96 10.43 2.75
CA TRP A 99 5.76 9.91 2.08
C TRP A 99 4.56 10.85 2.17
N TYR A 100 4.50 11.65 3.26
CA TYR A 100 3.37 12.53 3.56
C TYR A 100 3.69 14.03 3.43
N GLU A 101 4.92 14.42 3.06
CA GLU A 101 5.34 15.83 3.01
C GLU A 101 4.48 16.75 2.12
N HIS A 102 3.75 16.19 1.15
CA HIS A 102 2.88 16.92 0.23
C HIS A 102 1.46 17.13 0.75
N LEU A 103 1.09 16.51 1.88
CA LEU A 103 -0.22 16.70 2.47
C LEU A 103 -0.30 18.07 3.15
N PRO A 104 -1.38 18.85 2.92
CA PRO A 104 -1.47 20.20 3.44
C PRO A 104 -1.82 20.26 4.94
N GLY A 105 -2.40 19.21 5.52
CA GLY A 105 -2.63 19.12 6.95
C GLY A 105 -3.17 17.78 7.42
N ASP A 106 -3.45 17.69 8.72
CA ASP A 106 -3.86 16.45 9.38
C ASP A 106 -5.21 15.90 8.90
N ASP A 107 -6.12 16.76 8.41
CA ASP A 107 -7.42 16.31 7.91
C ASP A 107 -7.26 15.44 6.65
N ASP A 108 -6.21 15.68 5.85
CA ASP A 108 -5.86 14.85 4.69
C ASP A 108 -5.31 13.48 5.10
N LEU A 109 -4.91 13.29 6.36
CA LEU A 109 -4.56 11.98 6.91
C LEU A 109 -5.81 11.16 7.22
N VAL A 110 -6.93 11.82 7.52
CA VAL A 110 -8.23 11.16 7.66
C VAL A 110 -8.81 10.86 6.29
N VAL A 111 -9.09 11.87 5.47
CA VAL A 111 -9.67 11.68 4.12
C VAL A 111 -8.79 12.43 3.10
N PRO A 112 -7.82 11.76 2.46
CA PRO A 112 -6.91 12.41 1.53
C PRO A 112 -7.65 12.95 0.29
N GLY A 113 -7.33 14.19 -0.08
CA GLY A 113 -7.83 14.80 -1.31
C GLY A 113 -7.25 14.16 -2.58
N GLN A 114 -7.86 14.42 -3.74
CA GLN A 114 -7.40 13.86 -5.03
C GLN A 114 -5.94 14.23 -5.38
N THR A 115 -5.47 15.39 -4.94
CA THR A 115 -4.08 15.85 -5.16
C THR A 115 -3.08 15.00 -4.38
N ALA A 116 -3.45 14.49 -3.21
CA ALA A 116 -2.61 13.60 -2.41
C ALA A 116 -2.35 12.28 -3.15
N HIS A 117 -3.39 11.70 -3.74
CA HIS A 117 -3.32 10.41 -4.45
C HIS A 117 -2.38 10.45 -5.65
N LYS A 118 -2.25 11.59 -6.33
CA LYS A 118 -1.38 11.70 -7.51
C LYS A 118 0.06 11.39 -7.17
N ARG A 119 0.59 11.88 -6.05
CA ARG A 119 1.99 11.62 -5.68
C ARG A 119 2.23 10.13 -5.39
N TRP A 120 1.32 9.50 -4.65
CA TRP A 120 1.46 8.10 -4.26
C TRP A 120 1.31 7.12 -5.42
N TYR A 121 0.37 7.37 -6.33
CA TYR A 121 0.02 6.39 -7.36
C TYR A 121 0.57 6.72 -8.76
N ALA A 122 0.85 7.98 -9.09
CA ALA A 122 1.37 8.34 -10.41
C ALA A 122 2.89 8.26 -10.49
N GLY A 123 3.61 8.32 -9.36
CA GLY A 123 5.07 8.36 -9.34
C GLY A 123 5.63 9.55 -10.12
N GLY A 124 6.83 9.39 -10.68
CA GLY A 124 7.48 10.36 -11.55
C GLY A 124 9.00 10.35 -11.38
N ALA A 125 9.75 10.70 -12.43
CA ALA A 125 11.20 10.57 -12.44
C ALA A 125 11.89 11.31 -11.28
N GLU A 126 11.39 12.48 -10.89
CA GLU A 126 11.91 13.23 -9.75
C GLU A 126 11.61 12.54 -8.42
N PHE A 127 10.42 11.97 -8.26
CA PHE A 127 10.02 11.25 -7.06
C PHE A 127 10.76 9.92 -6.92
N ASP A 128 10.90 9.18 -8.02
CA ASP A 128 11.70 7.95 -8.08
C ASP A 128 13.16 8.22 -7.71
N LYS A 129 13.75 9.27 -8.29
CA LYS A 129 15.12 9.69 -7.94
C LYS A 129 15.26 10.02 -6.46
N ALA A 130 14.27 10.70 -5.87
CA ALA A 130 14.28 11.00 -4.44
C ALA A 130 14.15 9.72 -3.59
N CYS A 131 13.35 8.74 -4.01
CA CYS A 131 13.23 7.44 -3.36
C CYS A 131 14.55 6.66 -3.40
N VAL A 132 15.19 6.60 -4.57
CA VAL A 132 16.48 5.93 -4.76
C VAL A 132 17.54 6.54 -3.84
N VAL A 133 17.70 7.86 -3.87
CA VAL A 133 18.73 8.55 -3.08
C VAL A 133 18.54 8.33 -1.57
N GLN A 134 17.31 8.33 -1.09
CA GLN A 134 17.03 8.29 0.35
C GLN A 134 16.89 6.88 0.92
N PHE A 135 16.30 5.95 0.16
CA PHE A 135 15.84 4.67 0.72
C PHE A 135 16.49 3.44 0.08
N GLU A 136 17.03 3.51 -1.14
CA GLU A 136 17.74 2.38 -1.76
C GLU A 136 18.87 1.83 -0.86
N PRO A 137 19.71 2.65 -0.18
CA PRO A 137 20.75 2.11 0.69
C PRO A 137 20.22 1.21 1.81
N ALA A 138 19.06 1.56 2.39
CA ALA A 138 18.42 0.75 3.41
C ALA A 138 17.79 -0.52 2.82
N LEU A 139 17.14 -0.40 1.66
CA LEU A 139 16.57 -1.54 0.94
C LEU A 139 17.64 -2.56 0.54
N GLU A 140 18.79 -2.10 0.06
CA GLU A 140 19.94 -2.96 -0.26
C GLU A 140 20.55 -3.60 0.98
N ALA A 141 20.61 -2.90 2.11
CA ALA A 141 21.04 -3.50 3.38
C ALA A 141 20.07 -4.59 3.84
N ILE A 142 18.75 -4.37 3.73
CA ILE A 142 17.72 -5.37 4.05
C ILE A 142 17.87 -6.57 3.12
N ARG A 143 17.97 -6.36 1.81
CA ARG A 143 18.16 -7.41 0.82
C ARG A 143 19.42 -8.23 1.07
N ALA A 144 20.55 -7.56 1.35
CA ALA A 144 21.83 -8.21 1.59
C ALA A 144 21.86 -9.02 2.90
N SER A 145 20.97 -8.71 3.85
CA SER A 145 20.87 -9.48 5.10
C SER A 145 20.32 -10.89 4.93
N GLY A 146 19.49 -11.11 3.89
CA GLY A 146 18.80 -12.37 3.66
C GLY A 146 17.82 -12.76 4.77
N LEU A 147 17.42 -11.82 5.64
CA LEU A 147 16.41 -12.06 6.66
C LEU A 147 15.04 -12.27 6.02
N ASP A 148 14.26 -13.18 6.60
CA ASP A 148 12.82 -13.23 6.36
C ASP A 148 12.09 -12.16 7.17
N GLY A 149 10.76 -12.09 7.03
CA GLY A 149 9.97 -11.07 7.73
C GLY A 149 10.05 -11.17 9.26
N THR A 150 10.19 -12.37 9.81
CA THR A 150 10.34 -12.56 11.27
C THR A 150 11.70 -12.06 11.74
N GLY A 151 12.77 -12.39 11.01
CA GLY A 151 14.11 -11.87 11.28
C GLY A 151 14.16 -10.35 11.19
N LEU A 152 13.53 -9.77 10.15
CA LEU A 152 13.48 -8.32 9.97
C LEU A 152 12.76 -7.62 11.12
N LEU A 153 11.60 -8.13 11.56
CA LEU A 153 10.87 -7.59 12.71
C LEU A 153 11.68 -7.72 14.02
N GLY A 154 12.45 -8.80 14.18
CA GLY A 154 13.35 -8.98 15.31
C GLY A 154 14.45 -7.93 15.39
N VAL A 155 14.89 -7.38 14.25
CA VAL A 155 15.86 -6.28 14.20
C VAL A 155 15.16 -4.93 14.34
N ALA A 156 14.14 -4.67 13.52
CA ALA A 156 13.46 -3.38 13.44
C ALA A 156 12.71 -3.01 14.72
N ARG A 157 12.16 -4.00 15.45
CA ARG A 157 11.49 -3.84 16.75
C ARG A 157 10.57 -2.61 16.80
N PRO A 158 9.57 -2.51 15.89
CA PRO A 158 8.68 -1.36 15.84
C PRO A 158 7.99 -1.18 17.20
N ALA A 159 8.24 -0.05 17.85
CA ALA A 159 7.75 0.22 19.21
C ALA A 159 6.38 0.90 19.16
N GLU A 160 6.20 1.82 18.21
CA GLU A 160 4.97 2.60 18.06
C GLU A 160 4.17 2.16 16.82
N PRO A 161 2.83 2.34 16.80
CA PRO A 161 1.99 2.04 15.64
C PRO A 161 2.47 2.68 14.33
N CYS A 162 3.03 3.89 14.41
CA CYS A 162 3.62 4.55 13.26
C CYS A 162 4.90 3.86 12.74
N ASP A 163 5.68 3.17 13.58
CA ASP A 163 6.89 2.46 13.11
C ASP A 163 6.52 1.27 12.22
N TRP A 164 5.41 0.61 12.52
CA TRP A 164 4.85 -0.41 11.64
C TRP A 164 4.46 0.16 10.28
N LEU A 165 3.81 1.34 10.27
CA LEU A 165 3.47 2.03 9.02
C LEU A 165 4.73 2.35 8.21
N SER A 166 5.80 2.84 8.85
CA SER A 166 7.08 3.09 8.18
C SER A 166 7.66 1.86 7.54
N LEU A 167 7.65 0.72 8.24
CA LEU A 167 8.16 -0.53 7.71
C LEU A 167 7.33 -1.01 6.51
N VAL A 168 6.00 -0.89 6.58
CA VAL A 168 5.12 -1.21 5.45
C VAL A 168 5.42 -0.30 4.25
N LEU A 169 5.53 1.01 4.45
CA LEU A 169 5.87 1.95 3.36
C LEU A 169 7.27 1.67 2.79
N LEU A 170 8.25 1.43 3.65
CA LEU A 170 9.62 1.12 3.24
C LEU A 170 9.68 -0.17 2.41
N LEU A 171 8.92 -1.20 2.76
CA LEU A 171 9.01 -2.51 2.09
C LEU A 171 8.03 -2.65 0.93
N ASP A 172 6.89 -1.98 0.95
CA ASP A 172 5.87 -2.10 -0.09
C ASP A 172 5.99 -0.97 -1.11
N GLN A 173 6.07 0.28 -0.65
CA GLN A 173 5.96 1.44 -1.54
C GLN A 173 7.30 1.92 -2.10
N MET A 174 8.35 2.02 -1.26
CA MET A 174 9.66 2.48 -1.72
C MET A 174 10.26 1.61 -2.84
N PRO A 175 10.20 0.27 -2.79
CA PRO A 175 10.81 -0.56 -3.82
C PRO A 175 10.13 -0.40 -5.19
N ARG A 176 8.84 -0.09 -5.22
CA ARG A 176 8.08 0.18 -6.46
C ARG A 176 8.56 1.47 -7.16
N ASN A 177 9.16 2.40 -6.42
CA ASN A 177 9.75 3.64 -6.94
C ASN A 177 11.27 3.51 -7.17
N CYS A 178 11.97 2.70 -6.37
CA CYS A 178 13.40 2.46 -6.54
C CYS A 178 13.75 1.49 -7.69
N TYR A 179 12.90 0.50 -7.96
CA TYR A 179 13.20 -0.60 -8.88
C TYR A 179 12.17 -0.73 -10.01
N ARG A 180 12.12 0.25 -10.92
CA ARG A 180 11.23 0.20 -12.10
C ARG A 180 11.76 -0.71 -13.23
N GLY A 181 10.86 -1.08 -14.13
CA GLY A 181 11.19 -1.77 -15.37
C GLY A 181 11.87 -3.14 -15.11
N PRO A 182 13.00 -3.46 -15.76
CA PRO A 182 13.68 -4.74 -15.60
C PRO A 182 14.10 -5.07 -14.16
N ALA A 183 14.30 -4.05 -13.31
CA ALA A 183 14.68 -4.24 -11.91
C ALA A 183 13.49 -4.68 -11.02
N SER A 184 12.24 -4.53 -11.49
CA SER A 184 11.03 -4.80 -10.70
C SER A 184 10.91 -6.23 -10.16
N ARG A 185 11.67 -7.18 -10.73
CA ARG A 185 11.80 -8.53 -10.18
C ARG A 185 12.13 -8.52 -8.68
N VAL A 186 13.01 -7.62 -8.23
CA VAL A 186 13.43 -7.56 -6.82
C VAL A 186 12.26 -7.16 -5.90
N VAL A 187 11.33 -6.34 -6.40
CA VAL A 187 10.12 -5.96 -5.66
C VAL A 187 9.31 -7.21 -5.36
N PHE A 188 9.05 -8.03 -6.38
CA PHE A 188 8.19 -9.20 -6.25
C PHE A 188 8.85 -10.37 -5.49
N ASP A 189 10.14 -10.63 -5.74
CA ASP A 189 10.84 -11.78 -5.14
C ASP A 189 11.29 -11.53 -3.70
N VAL A 190 11.61 -10.27 -3.35
CA VAL A 190 12.23 -9.93 -2.05
C VAL A 190 11.28 -9.10 -1.19
N PHE A 191 10.81 -7.97 -1.71
CA PHE A 191 10.18 -6.97 -0.87
C PHE A 191 8.69 -7.24 -0.62
N ASP A 192 7.94 -7.74 -1.61
CA ASP A 192 6.53 -8.14 -1.44
C ASP A 192 6.36 -9.19 -0.31
N PRO A 193 7.16 -10.28 -0.23
CA PRO A 193 7.10 -11.22 0.89
C PRO A 193 7.42 -10.59 2.26
N LEU A 194 8.40 -9.69 2.31
CA LEU A 194 8.77 -8.98 3.55
C LEU A 194 7.67 -8.03 4.00
N ALA A 195 7.13 -7.22 3.08
CA ALA A 195 6.01 -6.33 3.33
C ALA A 195 4.78 -7.09 3.82
N LEU A 196 4.45 -8.22 3.18
CA LEU A 196 3.34 -9.07 3.59
C LEU A 196 3.54 -9.62 5.01
N ALA A 197 4.75 -10.07 5.35
CA ALA A 197 5.04 -10.58 6.69
C ALA A 197 4.89 -9.49 7.76
N VAL A 198 5.37 -8.27 7.49
CA VAL A 198 5.20 -7.11 8.39
C VAL A 198 3.72 -6.74 8.52
N ALA A 199 2.98 -6.65 7.42
CA ALA A 199 1.56 -6.31 7.44
C ALA A 199 0.72 -7.35 8.22
N ARG A 200 1.01 -8.64 8.03
CA ARG A 200 0.37 -9.72 8.80
C ARG A 200 0.66 -9.61 10.30
N ALA A 201 1.91 -9.31 10.67
CA ALA A 201 2.28 -9.11 12.06
C ALA A 201 1.63 -7.85 12.66
N ALA A 202 1.53 -6.75 11.91
CA ALA A 202 0.85 -5.53 12.33
C ALA A 202 -0.65 -5.77 12.57
N VAL A 203 -1.32 -6.47 11.65
CA VAL A 203 -2.73 -6.89 11.79
C VAL A 203 -2.90 -7.79 13.01
N ALA A 204 -2.02 -8.77 13.22
CA ALA A 204 -2.08 -9.66 14.38
C ALA A 204 -1.84 -8.92 15.71
N ALA A 205 -1.07 -7.82 15.69
CA ALA A 205 -0.85 -6.94 16.83
C ALA A 205 -1.96 -5.88 17.02
N GLY A 206 -3.01 -5.89 16.20
CA GLY A 206 -4.14 -4.95 16.30
C GLY A 206 -3.83 -3.54 15.78
N VAL A 207 -2.64 -3.28 15.21
CA VAL A 207 -2.19 -1.93 14.83
C VAL A 207 -3.21 -1.18 13.95
N PRO A 208 -3.68 -1.71 12.81
CA PRO A 208 -4.65 -0.99 11.97
C PRO A 208 -6.07 -0.94 12.54
N HIS A 209 -6.38 -1.62 13.65
CA HIS A 209 -7.75 -1.79 14.17
C HIS A 209 -7.97 -1.20 15.55
N GLU A 210 -6.91 -1.09 16.35
CA GLU A 210 -6.95 -0.74 17.76
C GLU A 210 -6.18 0.56 18.05
N ALA A 211 -5.07 0.81 17.35
CA ALA A 211 -4.29 2.04 17.53
C ALA A 211 -5.03 3.25 16.92
N PRO A 212 -5.51 4.23 17.71
CA PRO A 212 -6.33 5.35 17.22
C PRO A 212 -5.64 6.18 16.15
N GLU A 213 -4.33 6.41 16.28
CA GLU A 213 -3.48 7.13 15.33
C GLU A 213 -3.34 6.42 13.99
N ILE A 214 -3.64 5.12 13.89
CA ILE A 214 -3.69 4.41 12.62
C ILE A 214 -5.15 4.24 12.17
N ARG A 215 -6.01 3.71 13.04
CA ARG A 215 -7.39 3.32 12.71
C ARG A 215 -8.20 4.47 12.12
N TRP A 216 -8.04 5.67 12.70
CA TRP A 216 -8.84 6.85 12.36
C TRP A 216 -8.20 7.77 11.33
N GLN A 217 -6.98 7.46 10.89
CA GLN A 217 -6.31 8.13 9.77
C GLN A 217 -6.42 7.21 8.55
N LEU A 218 -7.47 7.33 7.73
CA LEU A 218 -7.74 6.37 6.63
C LEU A 218 -6.58 6.34 5.63
N ALA A 219 -5.86 7.46 5.44
CA ALA A 219 -4.66 7.50 4.62
C ALA A 219 -3.56 6.59 5.17
N PHE A 220 -3.37 6.53 6.49
CA PHE A 220 -2.37 5.66 7.12
C PHE A 220 -2.81 4.20 7.06
N ARG A 221 -4.06 3.94 7.47
CA ARG A 221 -4.60 2.59 7.63
C ARG A 221 -4.56 1.78 6.33
N ALA A 222 -4.85 2.42 5.20
CA ALA A 222 -4.89 1.77 3.89
C ALA A 222 -3.57 1.07 3.50
N TRP A 223 -2.42 1.64 3.88
CA TRP A 223 -1.12 1.08 3.51
C TRP A 223 -0.87 -0.29 4.10
N PHE A 224 -1.45 -0.60 5.27
CA PHE A 224 -1.36 -1.93 5.87
C PHE A 224 -2.05 -3.02 5.04
N TYR A 225 -2.94 -2.64 4.12
CA TYR A 225 -3.75 -3.59 3.35
C TYR A 225 -3.14 -3.91 1.98
N LEU A 226 -2.38 -2.98 1.40
CA LEU A 226 -1.76 -3.17 0.09
C LEU A 226 -0.81 -4.39 0.01
N PRO A 227 -0.01 -4.74 1.03
CA PRO A 227 0.81 -5.96 0.96
C PRO A 227 -0.03 -7.24 0.78
N PHE A 228 -1.26 -7.28 1.30
CA PHE A 228 -2.20 -8.38 1.04
C PHE A 228 -2.72 -8.34 -0.38
N GLU A 229 -3.07 -7.15 -0.89
CA GLU A 229 -3.48 -6.92 -2.28
C GLU A 229 -2.37 -7.34 -3.26
N HIS A 230 -1.11 -7.08 -2.95
CA HIS A 230 0.03 -7.39 -3.79
C HIS A 230 0.45 -8.86 -3.79
N ALA A 231 -0.09 -9.68 -2.87
CA ALA A 231 0.22 -11.10 -2.78
C ALA A 231 -0.48 -11.90 -3.89
N GLU A 232 0.28 -12.76 -4.58
CA GLU A 232 -0.27 -13.76 -5.52
C GLU A 232 -0.81 -14.98 -4.76
N ASP A 233 -1.73 -14.75 -3.81
CA ASP A 233 -2.33 -15.76 -2.94
C ASP A 233 -3.81 -15.45 -2.68
N ALA A 234 -4.70 -16.41 -2.96
CA ALA A 234 -6.13 -16.21 -2.86
C ALA A 234 -6.62 -15.93 -1.42
N ALA A 235 -5.99 -16.55 -0.40
CA ALA A 235 -6.35 -16.28 0.98
C ALA A 235 -5.91 -14.87 1.42
N MET A 236 -4.81 -14.36 0.86
CA MET A 236 -4.39 -12.97 1.09
C MET A 236 -5.32 -11.97 0.39
N GLN A 237 -5.88 -12.30 -0.78
CA GLN A 237 -6.90 -11.46 -1.41
C GLN A 237 -8.19 -11.41 -0.58
N ASP A 238 -8.63 -12.55 -0.03
CA ASP A 238 -9.76 -12.60 0.90
C ASP A 238 -9.49 -11.78 2.17
N GLU A 239 -8.27 -11.83 2.70
CA GLU A 239 -7.85 -11.00 3.83
C GLU A 239 -7.90 -9.51 3.48
N CYS A 240 -7.30 -9.10 2.35
CA CYS A 240 -7.32 -7.72 1.87
C CYS A 240 -8.76 -7.18 1.78
N ARG A 241 -9.66 -7.94 1.18
CA ARG A 241 -11.09 -7.59 1.09
C ARG A 241 -11.71 -7.38 2.46
N ARG A 242 -11.49 -8.29 3.42
CA ARG A 242 -12.02 -8.15 4.79
C ARG A 242 -11.49 -6.90 5.50
N GLN A 243 -10.23 -6.54 5.27
CA GLN A 243 -9.62 -5.34 5.82
C GLN A 243 -10.28 -4.06 5.32
N TYR A 244 -10.49 -3.94 4.00
CA TYR A 244 -11.19 -2.80 3.40
C TYR A 244 -12.68 -2.74 3.75
N GLU A 245 -13.35 -3.89 3.88
CA GLU A 245 -14.72 -3.94 4.41
C GLU A 245 -14.78 -3.41 5.86
N GLY A 246 -13.76 -3.68 6.68
CA GLY A 246 -13.64 -3.12 8.03
C GLY A 246 -13.46 -1.61 8.05
N LEU A 247 -12.60 -1.08 7.19
CA LEU A 247 -12.43 0.36 7.01
C LEU A 247 -13.74 1.03 6.56
N ALA A 248 -14.45 0.44 5.60
CA ALA A 248 -15.74 0.97 5.14
C ALA A 248 -16.80 0.96 6.24
N ARG A 249 -16.83 -0.07 7.10
CA ARG A 249 -17.71 -0.10 8.27
C ARG A 249 -17.40 1.03 9.25
N ASP A 250 -16.13 1.26 9.57
CA ASP A 250 -15.74 2.36 10.48
C ASP A 250 -16.15 3.73 9.93
N VAL A 251 -16.07 3.95 8.60
CA VAL A 251 -16.57 5.17 7.96
C VAL A 251 -18.09 5.33 8.15
N GLU A 252 -18.87 4.27 7.95
CA GLU A 252 -20.32 4.34 8.15
C GLU A 252 -20.69 4.53 9.62
N THR A 253 -19.95 3.94 10.56
CA THR A 253 -20.12 4.15 12.00
C THR A 253 -19.98 5.64 12.35
N LEU A 254 -18.90 6.30 11.90
CA LEU A 254 -18.69 7.75 12.13
C LEU A 254 -19.81 8.63 11.53
N LEU A 255 -20.51 8.15 10.49
CA LEU A 255 -21.61 8.87 9.86
C LEU A 255 -22.96 8.68 10.55
N GLN A 256 -23.13 7.59 11.30
CA GLN A 256 -24.38 7.23 11.98
C GLN A 256 -24.43 7.75 13.42
N GLU A 257 -23.27 7.99 14.03
CA GLU A 257 -23.17 8.52 15.38
C GLU A 257 -23.70 9.95 15.48
N GLU A 258 -24.56 10.17 16.48
CA GLU A 258 -24.98 11.50 16.89
C GLU A 258 -23.86 12.17 17.70
N GLU A 259 -23.83 13.51 17.70
CA GLU A 259 -22.84 14.25 18.48
C GLU A 259 -23.14 14.03 19.97
N GLU A 260 -22.34 13.21 20.65
CA GLU A 260 -22.38 13.14 22.10
C GLU A 260 -21.73 14.42 22.65
N GLU A 261 -22.53 15.25 23.33
CA GLU A 261 -22.04 16.38 24.14
C GLU A 261 -21.26 15.85 25.36
N GLU A 262 -20.09 15.25 25.14
CA GLU A 262 -19.18 14.91 26.23
C GLU A 262 -17.97 15.86 26.21
N GLU A 263 -18.12 16.91 27.02
CA GLU A 263 -17.00 17.60 27.68
C GLU A 263 -16.20 16.57 28.47
N GLN A 264 -15.08 16.08 27.93
CA GLN A 264 -14.04 15.49 28.77
C GLN A 264 -12.66 15.64 28.13
N GLN A 265 -11.83 16.41 28.83
CA GLN A 265 -10.38 16.44 28.67
C GLN A 265 -9.83 15.05 29.00
N GLY A 266 -9.35 14.30 28.01
CA GLY A 266 -8.70 13.02 28.27
C GLY A 266 -8.15 12.31 27.02
N ASP A 267 -6.81 12.26 26.95
CA ASP A 267 -5.92 11.38 26.18
C ASP A 267 -6.00 11.42 24.63
N ASP A 268 -4.84 11.33 23.98
CA ASP A 268 -4.66 11.49 22.51
C ASP A 268 -5.54 10.53 21.67
N ALA A 269 -5.98 9.41 22.26
CA ALA A 269 -6.90 8.46 21.67
C ALA A 269 -8.27 9.07 21.29
N ASP A 270 -8.79 10.00 22.10
CA ASP A 270 -10.05 10.69 21.82
C ASP A 270 -9.88 11.72 20.68
N GLY A 271 -8.69 12.31 20.57
CA GLY A 271 -8.37 13.32 19.54
C GLY A 271 -8.44 12.79 18.11
N TYR A 272 -7.82 11.64 17.83
CA TYR A 272 -7.81 11.06 16.47
C TYR A 272 -9.21 10.69 16.00
N ARG A 273 -9.99 10.03 16.86
CA ARG A 273 -11.35 9.61 16.54
C ARG A 273 -12.27 10.81 16.34
N ARG A 274 -12.20 11.81 17.24
CA ARG A 274 -12.98 13.05 17.15
C ARG A 274 -12.68 13.81 15.87
N ARG A 275 -11.40 13.95 15.49
CA ARG A 275 -11.01 14.53 14.20
C ARG A 275 -11.59 13.74 13.04
N ALA A 276 -11.46 12.41 13.07
CA ALA A 276 -12.00 11.58 12.01
C ALA A 276 -13.52 11.73 11.85
N TRP A 277 -14.26 11.78 12.96
CA TRP A 277 -15.69 12.08 12.97
C TRP A 277 -15.99 13.43 12.32
N GLN A 278 -15.26 14.50 12.71
CA GLN A 278 -15.43 15.84 12.15
C GLN A 278 -15.17 15.88 10.63
N VAL A 279 -14.06 15.30 10.17
CA VAL A 279 -13.69 15.28 8.75
C VAL A 279 -14.67 14.44 7.93
N VAL A 280 -15.02 13.25 8.40
CA VAL A 280 -15.93 12.33 7.71
C VAL A 280 -17.33 12.94 7.59
N ARG A 281 -17.85 13.57 8.66
CA ARG A 281 -19.16 14.24 8.62
C ARG A 281 -19.13 15.57 7.86
N GLY A 282 -17.99 16.25 7.84
CA GLY A 282 -17.77 17.44 7.03
C GLY A 282 -17.82 17.16 5.52
N ASN A 283 -17.45 15.95 5.09
CA ASN A 283 -17.58 15.52 3.70
C ASN A 283 -17.90 14.01 3.55
N PRO A 284 -19.17 13.61 3.79
CA PRO A 284 -19.57 12.21 3.76
C PRO A 284 -19.40 11.54 2.39
N GLU A 285 -19.59 12.32 1.31
CA GLU A 285 -19.45 11.81 -0.05
C GLU A 285 -18.00 11.41 -0.33
N ALA A 286 -17.03 12.26 0.03
CA ALA A 286 -15.62 11.95 -0.15
C ALA A 286 -15.18 10.74 0.68
N ALA A 287 -15.59 10.67 1.95
CA ALA A 287 -15.26 9.54 2.83
C ALA A 287 -15.79 8.20 2.28
N ARG A 288 -17.07 8.17 1.86
CA ARG A 288 -17.67 6.99 1.23
C ARG A 288 -17.03 6.66 -0.11
N ALA A 289 -16.71 7.67 -0.93
CA ALA A 289 -16.06 7.47 -2.21
C ALA A 289 -14.66 6.84 -2.03
N LEU A 290 -13.88 7.30 -1.05
CA LEU A 290 -12.59 6.73 -0.71
C LEU A 290 -12.73 5.25 -0.30
N ALA A 291 -13.56 4.96 0.70
CA ALA A 291 -13.75 3.59 1.20
C ALA A 291 -14.22 2.62 0.10
N ARG A 292 -15.20 3.05 -0.70
CA ARG A 292 -15.72 2.27 -1.83
C ARG A 292 -14.65 2.06 -2.90
N THR A 293 -13.92 3.10 -3.28
CA THR A 293 -12.89 2.99 -4.34
C THR A 293 -11.84 1.96 -3.94
N GLN A 294 -11.34 2.02 -2.71
CA GLN A 294 -10.35 1.06 -2.23
C GLN A 294 -10.88 -0.38 -2.22
N LEU A 295 -12.11 -0.59 -1.76
CA LEU A 295 -12.72 -1.91 -1.78
C LEU A 295 -12.92 -2.45 -3.20
N GLU A 296 -13.29 -1.61 -4.17
CA GLU A 296 -13.41 -2.02 -5.57
C GLU A 296 -12.04 -2.35 -6.19
N PHE A 297 -10.97 -1.65 -5.80
CA PHE A 297 -9.61 -2.01 -6.21
C PHE A 297 -9.17 -3.37 -5.67
N ALA A 298 -9.41 -3.64 -4.39
CA ALA A 298 -9.12 -4.94 -3.79
C ALA A 298 -9.86 -6.09 -4.51
N LYS A 299 -11.13 -5.88 -4.89
CA LYS A 299 -11.91 -6.87 -5.67
C LYS A 299 -11.33 -7.14 -7.05
N ARG A 300 -10.84 -6.10 -7.75
CA ARG A 300 -10.22 -6.28 -9.08
C ARG A 300 -8.92 -7.10 -9.00
N HIS A 301 -8.13 -6.88 -7.96
CA HIS A 301 -6.95 -7.71 -7.67
C HIS A 301 -7.35 -9.16 -7.35
N GLU A 302 -8.34 -9.34 -6.49
CA GLU A 302 -8.90 -10.63 -6.14
C GLU A 302 -9.40 -11.40 -7.38
N ASP A 303 -10.10 -10.75 -8.30
CA ASP A 303 -10.61 -11.35 -9.53
C ASP A 303 -9.47 -11.87 -10.44
N ILE A 304 -8.36 -11.13 -10.54
CA ILE A 304 -7.19 -11.53 -11.30
C ILE A 304 -6.52 -12.75 -10.67
N ILE A 305 -6.34 -12.75 -9.35
CA ILE A 305 -5.75 -13.88 -8.65
C ILE A 305 -6.67 -15.10 -8.69
N LYS A 306 -8.00 -14.94 -8.59
CA LYS A 306 -8.94 -16.05 -8.76
C LYS A 306 -8.90 -16.64 -10.16
N ARG A 307 -8.71 -15.79 -11.18
CA ARG A 307 -8.69 -16.21 -12.58
C ARG A 307 -7.39 -16.90 -12.98
N PHE A 308 -6.24 -16.32 -12.60
CA PHE A 308 -4.92 -16.75 -13.10
C PHE A 308 -4.03 -17.39 -12.03
N GLY A 309 -4.38 -17.27 -10.75
CA GLY A 309 -3.55 -17.69 -9.62
C GLY A 309 -2.34 -16.80 -9.37
N ARG A 310 -2.15 -15.74 -10.18
CA ARG A 310 -1.00 -14.83 -10.17
C ARG A 310 -1.31 -13.56 -10.96
N TYR A 311 -0.43 -12.57 -10.93
CA TYR A 311 -0.50 -11.36 -11.75
C TYR A 311 0.19 -11.55 -13.11
N PRO A 312 -0.55 -11.60 -14.23
CA PRO A 312 0.04 -11.83 -15.55
C PRO A 312 1.09 -10.78 -15.94
N HIS A 313 0.92 -9.53 -15.52
CA HIS A 313 1.86 -8.44 -15.81
C HIS A 313 3.24 -8.64 -15.15
N ARG A 314 3.34 -9.46 -14.09
CA ARG A 314 4.62 -9.79 -13.44
C ARG A 314 5.40 -10.89 -14.17
N ASN A 315 4.80 -11.54 -15.18
CA ASN A 315 5.42 -12.67 -15.87
C ASN A 315 6.77 -12.32 -16.50
N GLY A 316 6.86 -11.20 -17.23
CA GLY A 316 8.12 -10.76 -17.86
C GLY A 316 9.24 -10.55 -16.84
N PRO A 317 9.08 -9.65 -15.85
CA PRO A 317 10.08 -9.44 -14.79
C PRO A 317 10.45 -10.72 -14.03
N LEU A 318 9.48 -11.59 -13.77
CA LEU A 318 9.70 -12.85 -13.07
C LEU A 318 10.23 -13.99 -13.96
N GLY A 319 10.42 -13.76 -15.27
CA GLY A 319 10.88 -14.78 -16.20
C GLY A 319 9.90 -15.94 -16.39
N ARG A 320 8.61 -15.71 -16.13
CA ARG A 320 7.53 -16.69 -16.29
C ARG A 320 7.01 -16.64 -17.72
N GLU A 321 6.70 -17.79 -18.29
CA GLU A 321 5.97 -17.84 -19.55
C GLU A 321 4.49 -17.51 -19.30
N SER A 322 3.96 -16.55 -20.07
CA SER A 322 2.54 -16.24 -20.08
C SER A 322 1.75 -17.34 -20.81
N THR A 323 0.58 -17.71 -20.30
CA THR A 323 -0.37 -18.55 -21.04
C THR A 323 -1.02 -17.77 -22.18
N ALA A 324 -1.73 -18.45 -23.08
CA ALA A 324 -2.50 -17.78 -24.14
C ALA A 324 -3.60 -16.87 -23.56
N GLU A 325 -4.23 -17.28 -22.46
CA GLU A 325 -5.26 -16.50 -21.79
C GLU A 325 -4.69 -15.26 -21.10
N GLU A 326 -3.53 -15.40 -20.44
CA GLU A 326 -2.81 -14.29 -19.82
C GLU A 326 -2.36 -13.25 -20.85
N ARG A 327 -1.87 -13.69 -22.02
CA ARG A 327 -1.54 -12.77 -23.13
C ARG A 327 -2.77 -12.04 -23.63
N ALA A 328 -3.85 -12.76 -23.92
CA ALA A 328 -5.09 -12.15 -24.39
C ALA A 328 -5.67 -11.14 -23.38
N PHE A 329 -5.53 -11.41 -22.07
CA PHE A 329 -5.90 -10.48 -21.02
C PHE A 329 -5.07 -9.19 -21.07
N LEU A 330 -3.74 -9.29 -21.16
CA LEU A 330 -2.85 -8.13 -21.23
C LEU A 330 -3.05 -7.33 -22.54
N ASP A 331 -3.13 -8.01 -23.68
CA ASP A 331 -3.34 -7.38 -24.99
C ASP A 331 -4.71 -6.67 -25.08
N GLY A 332 -5.70 -7.17 -24.32
CA GLY A 332 -7.03 -6.58 -24.17
C GLY A 332 -7.08 -5.35 -23.24
N GLY A 333 -5.95 -4.90 -22.69
CA GLY A 333 -5.91 -3.81 -21.73
C GLY A 333 -6.27 -4.21 -20.30
N GLY A 334 -6.05 -5.49 -19.94
CA GLY A 334 -6.23 -5.99 -18.59
C GLY A 334 -5.40 -5.23 -17.56
N ASP A 335 -5.90 -5.19 -16.33
CA ASP A 335 -5.30 -4.37 -15.28
C ASP A 335 -3.88 -4.80 -14.91
N THR A 336 -2.98 -3.83 -14.85
CA THR A 336 -1.57 -4.01 -14.49
C THR A 336 -1.19 -3.33 -13.18
N PHE A 337 -2.02 -2.41 -12.68
CA PHE A 337 -1.87 -1.68 -11.41
C PHE A 337 -0.50 -1.01 -11.16
N GLN A 338 0.33 -0.86 -12.19
CA GLN A 338 1.60 -0.14 -12.14
C GLN A 338 1.45 1.21 -12.85
N SER A 339 2.10 2.25 -12.30
CA SER A 339 2.35 3.49 -13.03
C SER A 339 3.43 3.24 -14.08
N ASN A 340 3.07 3.46 -15.35
CA ASN A 340 3.96 3.37 -16.51
C ASN A 340 5.15 4.34 -16.41
#